data_AF-A0A2M8Q6R4-F1
#
_entry.id   AF-A0A2M8Q6R4-F1
#
_cell.length_a   1.000
_cell.length_b   1.000
_cell.length_c   1.000
_cell.angle_alpha   90.00
_cell.angle_beta   90.00
_cell.angle_gamma   90.00
#
_symmetry.space_group_name_H-M   'P 1'
#
loop_
_entity.id
_entity.type
_entity.pdbx_description
1 polymer ?
#
loop_
_entity_poly.entity_id
_entity_poly.type
_entity_poly.pdbx_seq_one_letter_code
_entity_poly.pdbx_strand_id
1 'polypeptide(L)' 'MINPGSVGLPFVLRRDGSAYNPPWAEYALIDYRSPARIDVTLRRVPIDVQRVINAAFTSGMPMADRWTADWSFQ' A
#
# COMPACT_ATOMS: atom_id res chain seq x y z
N MET A 1 -14.63 13.82 1.41
CA MET A 1 -13.67 12.99 2.17
C MET A 1 -13.00 12.05 1.18
N ILE A 2 -11.67 11.94 1.19
CA ILE A 2 -10.92 11.05 0.30
C ILE A 2 -10.07 10.08 1.12
N ASN A 3 -9.76 8.91 0.57
CA ASN A 3 -8.79 7.97 1.12
C ASN A 3 -7.67 7.77 0.08
N PRO A 4 -6.41 8.14 0.37
CA PRO A 4 -5.29 8.00 -0.56
C PRO A 4 -4.77 6.56 -0.67
N GLY A 5 -5.30 5.64 0.13
CA GLY A 5 -4.75 4.30 0.31
C GLY A 5 -3.70 4.26 1.40
N SER A 6 -2.80 3.28 1.33
CA SER A 6 -1.73 3.08 2.30
C SER A 6 -0.37 2.98 1.60
N VAL A 7 0.61 3.68 2.17
CA VAL A 7 2.01 3.61 1.70
C VAL A 7 2.69 2.32 2.16
N GLY A 8 2.47 1.91 3.41
CA GLY A 8 3.20 0.81 4.04
C GLY A 8 2.48 -0.53 4.05
N LEU A 9 1.17 -0.54 3.81
CA LEU A 9 0.34 -1.75 3.80
C LEU A 9 -0.91 -1.54 2.93
N PRO A 10 -0.75 -1.43 1.59
CA PRO A 10 -1.88 -1.37 0.67
C PRO A 10 -2.74 -2.65 0.81
N PHE A 11 -4.04 -2.54 0.56
CA PHE A 11 -4.98 -3.65 0.79
C PHE A 11 -5.96 -3.77 -0.37
N VAL A 12 -6.00 -4.96 -1.00
CA VAL A 12 -6.90 -5.26 -2.10
C VAL A 12 -7.72 -6.50 -1.78
N LEU A 13 -9.04 -6.41 -1.99
CA LEU A 13 -9.95 -7.55 -1.93
C LEU A 13 -10.01 -8.23 -3.31
N ARG A 14 -9.83 -9.54 -3.33
CA ARG A 14 -10.12 -10.39 -4.48
C ARG A 14 -11.64 -10.63 -4.58
N ARG A 15 -12.08 -11.15 -5.73
CA ARG A 15 -13.49 -11.49 -5.97
C ARG A 15 -14.02 -12.59 -5.02
N ASP A 16 -13.15 -13.46 -4.55
CA ASP A 16 -13.48 -14.52 -3.59
C ASP A 16 -13.53 -14.04 -2.13
N GLY A 17 -13.32 -12.74 -1.88
CA GLY A 17 -13.32 -12.14 -0.56
C GLY A 17 -11.99 -12.24 0.20
N SER A 18 -10.98 -12.93 -0.35
CA SER A 18 -9.63 -12.92 0.22
C SER A 18 -8.94 -11.57 0.01
N ALA A 19 -7.97 -11.24 0.86
CA ALA A 19 -7.18 -10.02 0.74
C ALA A 19 -5.73 -10.31 0.32
N TYR A 20 -5.06 -9.28 -0.19
CA TYR A 20 -3.61 -9.27 -0.34
C TYR A 20 -3.04 -7.86 -0.29
N ASN A 21 -1.73 -7.77 -0.04
CA ASN A 21 -0.96 -6.55 -0.16
C ASN A 21 -0.27 -6.51 -1.53
N PRO A 22 -0.69 -5.61 -2.44
CA PRO A 22 -0.04 -5.48 -3.75
C PRO A 22 1.37 -4.86 -3.63
N PRO A 23 2.24 -5.02 -4.66
CA PRO A 23 3.63 -4.60 -4.62
C PRO A 23 3.82 -3.11 -4.98
N TRP A 24 2.94 -2.23 -4.51
CA TRP A 24 3.03 -0.79 -4.71
C TRP A 24 2.56 -0.01 -3.49
N ALA A 25 3.13 1.17 -3.25
CA ALA A 25 2.58 2.12 -2.30
C ALA A 25 1.45 2.94 -2.94
N GLU A 26 0.45 3.32 -2.14
CA GLU A 26 -0.67 4.16 -2.58
C GLU A 26 -0.65 5.52 -1.89
N TYR A 27 -0.87 6.59 -2.66
CA TYR A 27 -0.95 7.95 -2.16
C TYR A 27 -1.80 8.83 -3.08
N ALA A 28 -2.12 10.04 -2.63
CA ALA A 28 -2.81 11.05 -3.44
C ALA A 28 -2.01 12.34 -3.51
N LEU A 29 -2.05 13.00 -4.66
CA LEU A 29 -1.66 14.39 -4.83
C LEU A 29 -2.93 15.24 -4.84
N ILE A 30 -2.99 16.27 -3.99
CA ILE A 30 -4.10 17.21 -3.94
C ILE A 30 -3.58 18.55 -4.43
N ASP A 31 -4.06 19.00 -5.60
CA ASP A 31 -3.85 20.36 -6.07
C ASP A 31 -5.09 21.18 -5.71
N TYR A 32 -4.94 22.07 -4.73
CA TYR A 32 -5.99 22.98 -4.29
C TYR A 32 -5.68 24.39 -4.78
N ARG A 33 -6.58 24.94 -5.62
CA ARG A 33 -6.49 26.33 -6.11
C ARG A 33 -7.58 27.21 -5.51
N SER A 34 -8.79 26.68 -5.39
CA SER A 34 -9.95 27.35 -4.79
C SER A 34 -11.02 26.31 -4.41
N PRO A 35 -12.09 26.69 -3.69
CA PRO A 35 -13.17 25.74 -3.36
C PRO A 35 -13.84 25.10 -4.58
N ALA A 36 -13.84 25.79 -5.74
CA ALA A 36 -14.39 25.28 -6.99
C ALA A 36 -13.35 24.56 -7.88
N ARG A 37 -12.06 24.54 -7.48
CA ARG A 37 -10.95 23.97 -8.24
C ARG A 37 -10.03 23.18 -7.32
N ILE A 38 -10.37 21.91 -7.17
CA ILE A 38 -9.63 20.92 -6.40
C ILE A 38 -9.43 19.71 -7.30
N ASP A 39 -8.17 19.39 -7.58
CA ASP A 39 -7.81 18.19 -8.33
C ASP A 39 -7.19 17.18 -7.37
N VAL A 40 -7.69 15.95 -7.40
CA VAL A 40 -7.16 14.83 -6.61
C VAL A 40 -6.67 13.77 -7.57
N THR A 41 -5.36 13.51 -7.56
CA THR A 41 -4.74 12.46 -8.37
C THR A 41 -4.31 11.30 -7.48
N LEU A 42 -4.95 10.15 -7.65
CA LEU A 42 -4.53 8.91 -6.98
C LEU A 42 -3.33 8.31 -7.73
N ARG A 43 -2.32 7.87 -6.98
CA ARG A 43 -1.06 7.38 -7.51
C ARG A 43 -0.67 6.06 -6.87
N ARG A 44 0.02 5.25 -7.66
CA ARG A 44 0.71 4.03 -7.24
C ARG A 44 2.16 4.14 -7.64
N VAL A 45 3.06 3.67 -6.77
CA VAL A 45 4.49 3.54 -7.09
C VAL A 45 4.96 2.13 -6.74
N PRO A 46 5.61 1.39 -7.66
CA PRO A 46 6.14 0.06 -7.35
C PRO A 46 7.10 0.10 -6.17
N ILE A 47 7.07 -0.93 -5.33
CA ILE A 47 8.02 -1.10 -4.23
C ILE A 47 8.73 -2.45 -4.35
N ASP A 48 9.96 -2.51 -3.84
CA ASP A 48 10.70 -3.76 -3.69
C ASP A 48 10.21 -4.49 -2.44
N VAL A 49 9.16 -5.30 -2.61
CA VAL A 49 8.55 -6.08 -1.52
C VAL A 49 9.55 -7.03 -0.87
N GLN A 50 10.49 -7.60 -1.64
CA GLN A 50 11.49 -8.51 -1.08
C GLN A 50 12.41 -7.79 -0.10
N ARG A 51 12.81 -6.54 -0.39
CA ARG A 51 13.55 -5.72 0.58
C ARG A 51 12.75 -5.45 1.85
N VAL A 52 11.45 -5.20 1.74
CA VAL A 52 10.57 -4.96 2.91
C VAL A 52 10.46 -6.23 3.77
N ILE A 53 10.23 -7.39 3.15
CA ILE A 53 10.18 -8.69 3.81
C ILE A 53 11.51 -8.97 4.53
N ASN A 54 12.63 -8.82 3.83
CA ASN A 54 13.96 -9.04 4.42
C ASN A 54 14.24 -8.10 5.60
N ALA A 55 13.83 -6.84 5.50
CA ALA A 55 13.96 -5.87 6.60
C ALA A 55 13.14 -6.29 7.82
N ALA A 56 11.90 -6.76 7.63
CA ALA A 56 11.04 -7.21 8.73
C ALA A 56 11.64 -8.42 9.48
N PHE A 57 12.16 -9.41 8.75
CA PHE A 57 12.83 -10.56 9.38
C PHE A 57 14.13 -10.17 10.07
N THR A 58 14.95 -9.31 9.44
CA THR A 58 16.26 -8.91 9.98
C THR A 58 16.14 -8.01 11.20
N SER A 59 15.06 -7.22 11.32
CA SER A 59 14.87 -6.33 12.46
C SER A 59 14.44 -7.04 13.74
N GLY A 60 14.17 -8.35 13.70
CA GLY A 60 13.57 -9.09 14.82
C GLY A 60 12.12 -8.68 15.08
N MET A 61 11.39 -8.23 14.04
CA MET A 61 9.98 -7.85 14.18
C MET A 61 9.17 -9.03 14.74
N PRO A 62 8.36 -8.84 15.79
CA PRO A 62 7.47 -9.88 16.28
C PRO A 62 6.49 -10.33 15.18
N MET A 63 6.32 -11.65 15.02
CA MET A 63 5.39 -12.25 14.05
C MET A 63 5.62 -11.79 12.60
N ALA A 64 6.89 -11.61 12.20
CA ALA A 64 7.27 -11.20 10.85
C ALA A 64 6.73 -12.15 9.76
N ASP A 65 6.68 -13.45 10.04
CA ASP A 65 6.06 -14.46 9.19
C ASP A 65 4.59 -14.15 8.89
N ARG A 66 3.82 -13.81 9.92
CA ARG A 66 2.41 -13.44 9.77
C ARG A 66 2.23 -12.11 9.04
N TRP A 67 3.05 -11.12 9.38
CA TRP A 67 2.95 -9.79 8.77
C TRP A 67 3.33 -9.80 7.27
N THR A 68 4.24 -10.70 6.87
CA THR A 68 4.70 -10.82 5.48
C THR A 68 3.87 -11.78 4.61
N ALA A 69 2.94 -12.54 5.20
CA ALA A 69 2.23 -13.63 4.52
C ALA A 69 1.33 -13.18 3.36
N ASP A 70 0.79 -11.96 3.43
CA ASP A 70 -0.26 -11.50 2.52
C ASP A 70 0.27 -10.68 1.33
N TRP A 71 1.59 -10.49 1.22
CA TRP A 71 2.19 -9.81 0.07
C TRP A 71 2.12 -10.70 -1.19
N SER A 72 1.53 -10.18 -2.26
CA SER A 72 1.34 -10.91 -3.53
C SER A 72 1.91 -10.14 -4.72
N PHE A 73 2.63 -10.86 -5.60
CA PHE A 73 3.14 -10.35 -6.88
C PHE A 73 2.18 -10.59 -8.06
N GLN A 74 1.05 -11.27 -7.81
CA GLN A 74 0.02 -11.59 -8.81
C GLN A 74 -0.87 -10.39 -9.14
#